data_AF-A0A1Z4IBX2-F1
#
_entry.id   AF-A0A1Z4IBX2-F1
#
_cell.length_a   1.000
_cell.length_b   1.000
_cell.length_c   1.000
_cell.angle_alpha   90.00
_cell.angle_beta   90.00
_cell.angle_gamma   90.00
#
_symmetry.space_group_name_H-M   'P 1'
#
loop_
_entity.id
_entity.type
_entity.pdbx_description
1 polymer ?
#
loop_
_entity_poly.entity_id
_entity_poly.type
_entity_poly.pdbx_seq_one_letter_code
_entity_poly.pdbx_strand_id
1 'polypeptide(L)'
;MPRRSQKKLTNPSPQLTWSSDTELVGLEFELVPEKDCSLFPQYTIGLHAWFLEQVRSHDPKLSAYLHDGESEKPFTISALNGEIISSGRQIQLSANTSYRWYVTALSSRVQEWLVQWLENLPAVVDLKNAPLQIRSVSIAHPPTTYAQLLESEPSDTIALKFLSPTSFRRKGHHFPLPVPVNVFHSYLRRWNDFSGMSVDQDAFLAWVDDHVFITRCQINTTKVLAGKKGAVTGFTGAIEFNLAREAAKQPEFRQLFHALGKLAPYCGTGHKTTFGLGQTRLGWSSQTMQDLPDVQTVLAKRIEDLTDTFKAQRKRTGGERADEIAAKWATILARREMGESLQVVAEDLEMPYETVKTYVKLARRALKNEK
;
A
#
# COMPACT_ATOMS: atom_id res chain seq x y z
N MET A 1 -5.42 -53.44 18.36
CA MET A 1 -4.97 -52.03 18.21
C MET A 1 -6.02 -51.28 17.39
N PRO A 2 -6.70 -50.27 17.93
CA PRO A 2 -7.76 -49.60 17.19
C PRO A 2 -7.16 -48.58 16.22
N ARG A 3 -7.65 -48.61 14.98
CA ARG A 3 -7.33 -47.67 13.90
C ARG A 3 -7.71 -46.25 14.32
N ARG A 4 -6.72 -45.37 14.37
CA ARG A 4 -6.87 -43.94 14.63
C ARG A 4 -7.58 -43.31 13.43
N SER A 5 -8.86 -42.99 13.61
CA SER A 5 -9.65 -42.18 12.68
C SER A 5 -8.93 -40.86 12.41
N GLN A 6 -8.58 -40.61 11.13
CA GLN A 6 -8.15 -39.29 10.67
C GLN A 6 -9.34 -38.34 10.84
N LYS A 7 -9.30 -37.51 11.89
CA LYS A 7 -10.17 -36.34 11.99
C LYS A 7 -9.93 -35.48 10.76
N LYS A 8 -10.92 -35.40 9.87
CA LYS A 8 -11.05 -34.29 8.91
C LYS A 8 -10.88 -32.99 9.71
N LEU A 9 -9.84 -32.23 9.41
CA LEU A 9 -9.75 -30.83 9.78
C LEU A 9 -10.88 -30.11 9.04
N THR A 10 -12.02 -29.97 9.69
CA THR A 10 -13.05 -29.02 9.29
C THR A 10 -12.45 -27.64 9.50
N ASN A 11 -12.12 -26.92 8.41
CA ASN A 11 -11.78 -25.51 8.49
C ASN A 11 -12.93 -24.79 9.20
N PRO A 12 -12.74 -24.21 10.39
CA PRO A 12 -13.71 -23.28 10.92
C PRO A 12 -13.52 -21.99 10.12
N SER A 13 -14.28 -21.80 9.05
CA SER A 13 -14.43 -20.46 8.50
C SER A 13 -15.13 -19.64 9.58
N PRO A 14 -14.48 -18.63 10.21
CA PRO A 14 -15.23 -17.70 11.04
C PRO A 14 -16.32 -17.11 10.14
N GLN A 15 -17.58 -17.21 10.54
CA GLN A 15 -18.68 -16.55 9.86
C GLN A 15 -18.48 -15.04 10.05
N LEU A 16 -17.68 -14.46 9.17
CA LEU A 16 -17.48 -13.03 9.06
C LEU A 16 -18.78 -12.45 8.49
N THR A 17 -19.62 -11.95 9.38
CA THR A 17 -20.90 -11.34 9.02
C THR A 17 -20.93 -9.90 9.46
N TRP A 18 -21.53 -9.05 8.62
CA TRP A 18 -21.79 -7.66 8.90
C TRP A 18 -23.02 -7.21 8.14
N SER A 19 -23.56 -6.05 8.50
CA SER A 19 -24.80 -5.52 7.95
C SER A 19 -24.66 -5.16 6.48
N SER A 20 -25.73 -5.30 5.70
CA SER A 20 -25.74 -5.02 4.25
C SER A 20 -25.57 -3.54 3.90
N ASP A 21 -25.73 -2.64 4.88
CA ASP A 21 -25.49 -1.20 4.73
C ASP A 21 -24.02 -0.81 5.00
N THR A 22 -23.14 -1.78 5.29
CA THR A 22 -21.71 -1.51 5.53
C THR A 22 -21.06 -0.90 4.31
N GLU A 23 -20.28 0.16 4.51
CA GLU A 23 -19.52 0.82 3.43
C GLU A 23 -18.01 0.61 3.61
N LEU A 24 -17.58 0.49 4.86
CA LEU A 24 -16.19 0.41 5.28
C LEU A 24 -15.97 -0.86 6.08
N VAL A 25 -14.98 -1.66 5.70
CA VAL A 25 -14.53 -2.82 6.47
C VAL A 25 -13.06 -3.11 6.17
N GLY A 26 -12.31 -3.54 7.19
CA GLY A 26 -10.94 -4.02 7.03
C GLY A 26 -10.80 -5.48 7.42
N LEU A 27 -10.21 -6.27 6.55
CA LEU A 27 -9.92 -7.69 6.76
C LEU A 27 -8.42 -7.91 6.98
N GLU A 28 -8.08 -8.78 7.93
CA GLU A 28 -6.75 -9.33 8.14
C GLU A 28 -6.75 -10.80 7.71
N PHE A 29 -5.85 -11.14 6.80
CA PHE A 29 -5.56 -12.49 6.36
C PHE A 29 -4.31 -12.99 7.06
N GLU A 30 -4.43 -14.11 7.74
CA GLU A 30 -3.29 -14.86 8.25
C GLU A 30 -2.77 -15.79 7.16
N LEU A 31 -1.53 -15.54 6.73
CA LEU A 31 -0.86 -16.22 5.63
C LEU A 31 0.33 -17.02 6.16
N VAL A 32 0.42 -18.29 5.77
CA VAL A 32 1.50 -19.20 6.20
C VAL A 32 2.11 -19.91 5.00
N PRO A 33 3.42 -19.77 4.73
CA PRO A 33 4.09 -20.58 3.72
C PRO A 33 4.33 -22.00 4.26
N GLU A 34 4.13 -23.03 3.43
CA GLU A 34 4.38 -24.43 3.82
C GLU A 34 5.86 -24.79 3.87
N LYS A 35 6.68 -24.06 3.10
CA LYS A 35 8.12 -24.24 2.95
C LYS A 35 8.77 -22.87 2.94
N ASP A 36 10.06 -22.82 3.28
CA ASP A 36 10.84 -21.60 3.13
C ASP A 36 10.76 -21.14 1.68
N CYS A 37 10.41 -19.87 1.49
CA CYS A 37 10.23 -19.30 0.17
C CYS A 37 10.75 -17.87 0.13
N SER A 38 11.05 -17.42 -1.09
CA SER A 38 11.62 -16.11 -1.31
C SER A 38 10.68 -15.26 -2.15
N LEU A 39 10.44 -14.04 -1.68
CA LEU A 39 9.72 -13.01 -2.40
C LEU A 39 10.71 -12.02 -3.02
N PHE A 40 10.36 -11.53 -4.20
CA PHE A 40 11.03 -10.36 -4.75
C PHE A 40 10.64 -9.11 -3.96
N PRO A 41 11.51 -8.09 -3.85
CA PRO A 41 11.22 -6.89 -3.07
C PRO A 41 9.91 -6.19 -3.46
N GLN A 42 9.50 -6.29 -4.73
CA GLN A 42 8.27 -5.67 -5.25
C GLN A 42 7.03 -6.58 -5.15
N TYR A 43 7.02 -7.57 -4.25
CA TYR A 43 5.92 -8.54 -4.12
C TYR A 43 4.54 -7.90 -3.88
N THR A 44 4.46 -6.65 -3.41
CA THR A 44 3.18 -5.94 -3.25
C THR A 44 2.46 -5.70 -4.58
N ILE A 45 3.18 -5.65 -5.70
CA ILE A 45 2.57 -5.70 -7.05
C ILE A 45 1.87 -7.03 -7.27
N GLY A 46 2.50 -8.13 -6.84
CA GLY A 46 1.92 -9.48 -6.89
C GLY A 46 0.66 -9.60 -6.05
N LEU A 47 0.66 -9.08 -4.82
CA LEU A 47 -0.53 -9.03 -3.96
C LEU A 47 -1.68 -8.24 -4.62
N HIS A 48 -1.37 -7.07 -5.18
CA HIS A 48 -2.34 -6.25 -5.90
C HIS A 48 -2.92 -6.98 -7.13
N ALA A 49 -2.06 -7.57 -7.96
CA ALA A 49 -2.48 -8.28 -9.15
C ALA A 49 -3.30 -9.53 -8.80
N TRP A 50 -2.88 -10.29 -7.79
CA TRP A 50 -3.62 -11.44 -7.30
C TRP A 50 -5.02 -11.04 -6.79
N PHE A 51 -5.11 -9.96 -6.02
CA PHE A 51 -6.41 -9.44 -5.55
C PHE A 51 -7.32 -9.06 -6.72
N LEU A 52 -6.83 -8.28 -7.69
CA LEU A 52 -7.64 -7.89 -8.85
C LEU A 52 -8.05 -9.08 -9.72
N GLU A 53 -7.25 -10.15 -9.74
CA GLU A 53 -7.61 -11.41 -10.38
C GLU A 53 -8.81 -12.07 -9.68
N GLN A 54 -8.81 -12.09 -8.34
CA GLN A 54 -9.94 -12.60 -7.57
C GLN A 54 -11.21 -11.77 -7.83
N VAL A 55 -11.06 -10.44 -7.94
CA VAL A 55 -12.18 -9.58 -8.33
C VAL A 55 -12.66 -9.95 -9.72
N ARG A 56 -11.75 -10.07 -10.68
CA ARG A 56 -12.07 -10.35 -12.08
C ARG A 56 -12.78 -11.69 -12.28
N SER A 57 -12.41 -12.72 -11.54
CA SER A 57 -13.03 -14.05 -11.67
C SER A 57 -14.51 -14.06 -11.25
N HIS A 58 -14.92 -13.14 -10.38
CA HIS A 58 -16.30 -13.02 -9.89
C HIS A 58 -17.07 -11.88 -10.59
N ASP A 59 -16.46 -10.70 -10.70
CA ASP A 59 -17.02 -9.50 -11.34
C ASP A 59 -15.94 -8.81 -12.22
N PRO A 60 -15.85 -9.17 -13.51
CA PRO A 60 -14.95 -8.52 -14.46
C PRO A 60 -15.17 -7.00 -14.59
N LYS A 61 -16.41 -6.51 -14.42
CA LYS A 61 -16.72 -5.08 -14.53
C LYS A 61 -16.22 -4.30 -13.32
N LEU A 62 -16.32 -4.88 -12.12
CA LEU A 62 -15.73 -4.30 -10.92
C LEU A 62 -14.20 -4.28 -11.04
N SER A 63 -13.58 -5.37 -11.49
CA SER A 63 -12.12 -5.41 -11.67
C SER A 63 -11.62 -4.32 -12.64
N ALA A 64 -12.30 -4.13 -13.78
CA ALA A 64 -12.01 -3.03 -14.71
C ALA A 64 -12.17 -1.65 -14.05
N TYR A 65 -13.23 -1.42 -13.28
CA TYR A 65 -13.39 -0.18 -12.52
C TYR A 65 -12.26 0.05 -11.51
N LEU A 66 -11.88 -0.99 -10.75
CA LEU A 66 -10.81 -0.92 -9.76
C LEU A 66 -9.43 -0.71 -10.40
N HIS A 67 -9.20 -1.24 -11.60
CA HIS A 67 -7.94 -1.10 -12.32
C HIS A 67 -7.87 0.22 -13.11
N ASP A 68 -8.86 0.50 -13.94
CA ASP A 68 -8.84 1.55 -14.96
C ASP A 68 -9.45 2.88 -14.52
N GLY A 69 -10.24 2.90 -13.44
CA GLY A 69 -10.89 4.12 -12.96
C GLY A 69 -9.91 5.26 -12.66
N GLU A 70 -10.20 6.47 -13.14
CA GLU A 70 -9.37 7.66 -12.95
C GLU A 70 -9.58 8.35 -11.59
N SER A 71 -10.64 7.99 -10.86
CA SER A 71 -10.95 8.46 -9.51
C SER A 71 -10.07 7.79 -8.44
N GLU A 72 -10.27 8.14 -7.16
CA GLU A 72 -9.67 7.35 -6.08
C GLU A 72 -10.11 5.87 -6.17
N LYS A 73 -9.27 4.98 -5.66
CA LYS A 73 -9.56 3.54 -5.64
C LYS A 73 -10.30 3.20 -4.33
N PRO A 74 -11.45 2.50 -4.39
CA PRO A 74 -12.29 2.21 -3.22
C PRO A 74 -11.79 1.03 -2.37
N PHE A 75 -10.47 0.82 -2.31
CA PHE A 75 -9.86 -0.24 -1.52
C PHE A 75 -8.41 0.10 -1.16
N THR A 76 -7.88 -0.58 -0.15
CA THR A 76 -6.44 -0.59 0.16
C THR A 76 -5.92 -2.00 0.35
N ILE A 77 -4.62 -2.17 0.11
CA ILE A 77 -3.89 -3.43 0.28
C ILE A 77 -2.60 -3.11 1.03
N SER A 78 -2.27 -3.86 2.09
CA SER A 78 -0.99 -3.71 2.78
C SER A 78 0.14 -4.54 2.16
N ALA A 79 1.38 -4.23 2.56
CA ALA A 79 2.47 -5.19 2.50
C ALA A 79 2.25 -6.36 3.50
N LEU A 80 3.06 -7.41 3.41
CA LEU A 80 3.06 -8.45 4.44
C LEU A 80 3.65 -7.87 5.73
N ASN A 81 3.04 -8.21 6.86
CA ASN A 81 3.53 -7.87 8.19
C ASN A 81 3.89 -9.16 8.93
N GLY A 82 5.10 -9.25 9.48
CA GLY A 82 5.62 -10.43 10.17
C GLY A 82 7.13 -10.39 10.29
N GLU A 83 7.74 -11.49 10.74
CA GLU A 83 9.19 -11.62 10.77
C GLU A 83 9.72 -11.83 9.35
N ILE A 84 10.03 -10.71 8.70
CA ILE A 84 10.50 -10.67 7.32
C ILE A 84 12.03 -10.50 7.36
N ILE A 85 12.74 -11.56 6.99
CA ILE A 85 14.20 -11.53 6.94
C ILE A 85 14.62 -11.05 5.55
N SER A 86 15.24 -9.88 5.52
CA SER A 86 15.92 -9.36 4.34
C SER A 86 17.29 -10.03 4.22
N SER A 87 17.43 -11.02 3.33
CA SER A 87 18.72 -11.68 3.07
C SER A 87 19.21 -11.31 1.66
N GLY A 88 20.13 -10.35 1.60
CA GLY A 88 20.75 -9.91 0.36
C GLY A 88 19.77 -9.26 -0.63
N ARG A 89 19.30 -10.02 -1.62
CA ARG A 89 18.56 -9.54 -2.80
C ARG A 89 17.07 -9.89 -2.80
N GLN A 90 16.64 -10.68 -1.81
CA GLN A 90 15.28 -11.20 -1.70
C GLN A 90 14.78 -11.10 -0.27
N ILE A 91 13.45 -11.14 -0.16
CA ILE A 91 12.74 -11.25 1.10
C ILE A 91 12.53 -12.73 1.38
N GLN A 92 12.96 -13.22 2.54
CA GLN A 92 12.75 -14.61 2.94
C GLN A 92 11.54 -14.72 3.86
N LEU A 93 10.68 -15.68 3.55
CA LEU A 93 9.60 -16.12 4.42
C LEU A 93 9.90 -17.52 4.93
N SER A 94 9.77 -17.71 6.23
CA SER A 94 10.07 -18.97 6.90
C SER A 94 8.85 -19.88 6.91
N ALA A 95 9.05 -21.17 6.64
CA ALA A 95 8.01 -22.19 6.69
C ALA A 95 7.28 -22.17 8.03
N ASN A 96 5.95 -22.31 7.98
CA ASN A 96 5.09 -22.35 9.17
C ASN A 96 5.10 -21.08 10.03
N THR A 97 5.66 -19.98 9.53
CA THR A 97 5.60 -18.65 10.17
C THR A 97 4.35 -17.90 9.70
N SER A 98 3.71 -17.20 10.63
CA SER A 98 2.49 -16.41 10.36
C SER A 98 2.85 -15.01 9.87
N TYR A 99 2.30 -14.65 8.72
CA TYR A 99 2.37 -13.32 8.12
C TYR A 99 0.96 -12.74 7.97
N ARG A 100 0.81 -11.45 8.21
CA ARG A 100 -0.48 -10.76 8.13
C ARG A 100 -0.55 -9.91 6.87
N TRP A 101 -1.69 -9.98 6.20
CA TRP A 101 -1.99 -9.17 5.03
C TRP A 101 -3.35 -8.51 5.21
N TYR A 102 -3.47 -7.23 4.85
CA TYR A 102 -4.68 -6.46 5.07
C TYR A 102 -5.29 -6.02 3.75
N VAL A 103 -6.61 -6.18 3.65
CA VAL A 103 -7.44 -5.66 2.56
C VAL A 103 -8.58 -4.86 3.18
N THR A 104 -8.87 -3.67 2.64
CA THR A 104 -9.98 -2.84 3.12
C THR A 104 -10.90 -2.45 1.98
N ALA A 105 -12.19 -2.41 2.24
CA ALA A 105 -13.19 -1.82 1.35
C ALA A 105 -13.51 -0.39 1.81
N LEU A 106 -13.70 0.51 0.83
CA LEU A 106 -14.06 1.92 1.03
C LEU A 106 -15.41 2.29 0.36
N SER A 107 -16.17 1.31 -0.10
CA SER A 107 -17.48 1.53 -0.71
C SER A 107 -18.34 0.28 -0.57
N SER A 108 -19.66 0.46 -0.55
CA SER A 108 -20.64 -0.65 -0.48
C SER A 108 -20.39 -1.67 -1.60
N ARG A 109 -20.11 -1.22 -2.83
CA ARG A 109 -19.84 -2.12 -3.97
C ARG A 109 -18.66 -3.06 -3.75
N VAL A 110 -17.55 -2.55 -3.19
CA VAL A 110 -16.39 -3.40 -2.88
C VAL A 110 -16.67 -4.29 -1.67
N GLN A 111 -17.37 -3.77 -0.67
CA GLN A 111 -17.79 -4.54 0.49
C GLN A 111 -18.69 -5.72 0.11
N GLU A 112 -19.70 -5.50 -0.72
CA GLU A 112 -20.62 -6.53 -1.23
C GLU A 112 -19.85 -7.64 -1.94
N TRP A 113 -18.88 -7.24 -2.78
CA TRP A 113 -17.99 -8.19 -3.42
C TRP A 113 -17.12 -8.96 -2.41
N LEU A 114 -16.60 -8.32 -1.35
CA LEU A 114 -15.84 -9.01 -0.30
C LEU A 114 -16.66 -10.11 0.38
N VAL A 115 -17.95 -9.88 0.64
CA VAL A 115 -18.84 -10.91 1.24
C VAL A 115 -18.91 -12.14 0.33
N GLN A 116 -19.18 -11.94 -0.96
CA GLN A 116 -19.25 -13.04 -1.94
C GLN A 116 -17.91 -13.75 -2.09
N TRP A 117 -16.81 -12.98 -2.08
CA TRP A 117 -15.46 -13.53 -2.18
C TRP A 117 -15.09 -14.40 -0.97
N LEU A 118 -15.52 -14.02 0.24
CA LEU A 118 -15.28 -14.81 1.46
C LEU A 118 -16.03 -16.15 1.47
N GLU A 119 -17.17 -16.27 0.80
CA GLU A 119 -17.90 -17.54 0.65
C GLU A 119 -17.10 -18.57 -0.17
N ASN A 120 -16.31 -18.10 -1.14
CA ASN A 120 -15.52 -18.92 -2.05
C ASN A 120 -14.04 -18.54 -2.02
N LEU A 121 -13.52 -18.28 -0.81
CA LEU A 121 -12.14 -17.83 -0.65
C LEU A 121 -11.16 -18.94 -1.07
N PRO A 122 -10.18 -18.65 -1.96
CA PRO A 122 -9.15 -19.62 -2.29
C PRO A 122 -8.32 -19.97 -1.06
N ALA A 123 -7.79 -21.20 -1.00
CA ALA A 123 -6.95 -21.63 0.10
C ALA A 123 -5.56 -20.95 0.12
N VAL A 124 -5.12 -20.38 -1.00
CA VAL A 124 -3.75 -19.90 -1.21
C VAL A 124 -3.74 -18.53 -1.88
N VAL A 125 -2.94 -17.61 -1.35
CA VAL A 125 -2.45 -16.43 -2.06
C VAL A 125 -1.22 -16.84 -2.86
N ASP A 126 -1.33 -16.90 -4.18
CA ASP A 126 -0.24 -17.33 -5.05
C ASP A 126 0.59 -16.14 -5.53
N LEU A 127 1.81 -16.01 -4.99
CA LEU A 127 2.80 -15.01 -5.39
C LEU A 127 3.90 -15.64 -6.27
N LYS A 128 3.50 -16.46 -7.24
CA LYS A 128 4.37 -17.20 -8.18
C LYS A 128 5.21 -18.27 -7.47
N ASN A 129 6.38 -17.90 -6.96
CA ASN A 129 7.33 -18.83 -6.34
C ASN A 129 7.16 -18.92 -4.81
N ALA A 130 6.13 -18.28 -4.27
CA ALA A 130 5.86 -18.19 -2.84
C ALA A 130 4.35 -18.32 -2.57
N PRO A 131 3.77 -19.53 -2.72
CA PRO A 131 2.39 -19.77 -2.35
C PRO A 131 2.21 -19.65 -0.83
N LEU A 132 1.24 -18.86 -0.40
CA LEU A 132 0.95 -18.62 1.02
C LEU A 132 -0.45 -19.16 1.36
N GLN A 133 -0.53 -20.13 2.28
CA GLN A 133 -1.80 -20.69 2.72
C GLN A 133 -2.56 -19.67 3.57
N ILE A 134 -3.83 -19.44 3.23
CA ILE A 134 -4.74 -18.65 4.06
C ILE A 134 -5.19 -19.52 5.23
N ARG A 135 -4.71 -19.21 6.44
CA ARG A 135 -5.06 -19.95 7.66
C ARG A 135 -6.34 -19.44 8.29
N SER A 136 -6.48 -18.13 8.34
CA SER A 136 -7.64 -17.48 8.92
C SER A 136 -7.86 -16.11 8.29
N VAL A 137 -9.10 -15.63 8.37
CA VAL A 137 -9.46 -14.26 8.04
C VAL A 137 -10.21 -13.68 9.22
N SER A 138 -9.88 -12.45 9.61
CA SER A 138 -10.52 -11.75 10.73
C SER A 138 -10.81 -10.29 10.38
N ILE A 139 -11.66 -9.65 11.18
CA ILE A 139 -11.94 -8.21 11.05
C ILE A 139 -10.78 -7.44 11.68
N ALA A 140 -9.99 -6.76 10.85
CA ALA A 140 -8.96 -5.84 11.26
C ALA A 140 -9.54 -4.48 11.67
N HIS A 141 -10.52 -4.00 10.91
CA HIS A 141 -11.24 -2.75 11.16
C HIS A 141 -12.74 -3.01 11.11
N PRO A 142 -13.49 -2.63 12.15
CA PRO A 142 -14.91 -2.92 12.25
C PRO A 142 -15.73 -2.49 11.02
N PRO A 143 -16.74 -3.26 10.62
CA PRO A 143 -17.75 -2.82 9.67
C PRO A 143 -18.39 -1.52 10.14
N THR A 144 -18.46 -0.51 9.27
CA THR A 144 -19.10 0.78 9.58
C THR A 144 -19.53 1.53 8.31
N THR A 145 -20.18 2.68 8.48
CA THR A 145 -20.61 3.59 7.42
C THR A 145 -19.96 4.95 7.58
N TYR A 146 -19.89 5.72 6.51
CA TYR A 146 -19.42 7.10 6.56
C TYR A 146 -20.28 7.96 7.50
N ALA A 147 -21.60 7.72 7.52
CA ALA A 147 -22.52 8.38 8.44
C ALA A 147 -22.18 8.08 9.90
N GLN A 148 -21.92 6.81 10.25
CA GLN A 148 -21.50 6.43 11.61
C GLN A 148 -20.16 7.06 12.02
N LEU A 149 -19.21 7.18 11.08
CA LEU A 149 -17.96 7.92 11.35
C LEU A 149 -18.25 9.39 11.66
N LEU A 150 -19.14 10.02 10.89
CA LEU A 150 -19.54 11.42 11.07
C LEU A 150 -20.35 11.66 12.34
N GLU A 151 -21.14 10.70 12.79
CA GLU A 151 -21.98 10.83 14.00
C GLU A 151 -21.23 10.54 15.30
N SER A 152 -20.02 9.99 15.20
CA SER A 152 -19.26 9.57 16.37
C SER A 152 -18.78 10.76 17.22
N GLU A 153 -18.74 10.60 18.54
CA GLU A 153 -18.39 11.70 19.47
C GLU A 153 -17.07 12.39 19.10
N PRO A 154 -17.07 13.72 18.84
CA PRO A 154 -15.89 14.41 18.37
C PRO A 154 -14.79 14.48 19.43
N SER A 155 -13.55 14.23 19.00
CA SER A 155 -12.34 14.44 19.78
C SER A 155 -11.50 15.56 19.17
N ASP A 156 -10.92 16.40 20.02
CA ASP A 156 -10.00 17.46 19.60
C ASP A 156 -8.61 16.93 19.26
N THR A 157 -8.32 15.68 19.65
CA THR A 157 -7.02 15.05 19.46
C THR A 157 -7.16 13.81 18.55
N ILE A 158 -6.24 13.70 17.59
CA ILE A 158 -6.09 12.52 16.74
C ILE A 158 -4.62 12.09 16.76
N ALA A 159 -4.35 10.90 17.26
CA ALA A 159 -3.04 10.25 17.12
C ALA A 159 -3.09 9.20 16.01
N LEU A 160 -2.11 9.22 15.13
CA LEU A 160 -1.96 8.27 14.03
C LEU A 160 -0.58 7.62 14.02
N LYS A 161 -0.54 6.36 13.59
CA LYS A 161 0.67 5.62 13.27
C LYS A 161 0.67 5.22 11.80
N PHE A 162 1.78 5.49 11.11
CA PHE A 162 2.06 5.11 9.74
C PHE A 162 2.94 3.87 9.73
N LEU A 163 2.32 2.72 9.46
CA LEU A 163 2.96 1.40 9.47
C LEU A 163 3.73 1.10 8.18
N SER A 164 3.41 1.79 7.09
CA SER A 164 4.17 1.66 5.84
C SER A 164 4.49 3.03 5.25
N PRO A 165 5.51 3.11 4.38
CA PRO A 165 5.97 4.39 3.85
C PRO A 165 4.81 5.19 3.24
N THR A 166 4.63 6.40 3.75
CA THR A 166 3.56 7.33 3.39
C THR A 166 4.18 8.52 2.67
N SER A 167 3.59 8.97 1.57
CA SER A 167 4.11 10.12 0.84
C SER A 167 3.01 10.88 0.14
N PHE A 168 3.20 12.18 0.02
CA PHE A 168 2.34 13.08 -0.73
C PHE A 168 3.06 13.57 -2.00
N ARG A 169 2.31 14.23 -2.89
CA ARG A 169 2.90 14.95 -4.03
C ARG A 169 2.80 16.44 -3.80
N ARG A 170 3.91 17.14 -4.06
CA ARG A 170 3.95 18.61 -4.05
C ARG A 170 4.86 19.09 -5.16
N LYS A 171 4.32 19.89 -6.09
CA LYS A 171 5.05 20.44 -7.25
C LYS A 171 5.82 19.37 -8.04
N GLY A 172 5.20 18.22 -8.28
CA GLY A 172 5.83 17.09 -9.00
C GLY A 172 6.75 16.19 -8.16
N HIS A 173 7.15 16.61 -6.96
CA HIS A 173 8.07 15.87 -6.09
C HIS A 173 7.34 15.07 -5.00
N HIS A 174 8.01 14.05 -4.45
CA HIS A 174 7.57 13.40 -3.22
C HIS A 174 7.68 14.36 -2.04
N PHE A 175 6.68 14.36 -1.17
CA PHE A 175 6.65 15.16 0.03
C PHE A 175 6.43 14.22 1.23
N PRO A 176 7.52 13.72 1.85
CA PRO A 176 7.47 12.71 2.90
C PRO A 176 7.31 13.34 4.30
N LEU A 177 6.38 14.29 4.45
CA LEU A 177 6.13 14.96 5.73
C LEU A 177 4.63 14.98 6.04
N PRO A 178 4.20 14.58 7.25
CA PRO A 178 2.79 14.55 7.67
C PRO A 178 2.27 15.94 8.08
N VAL A 179 2.34 16.91 7.17
CA VAL A 179 1.74 18.24 7.39
C VAL A 179 0.21 18.08 7.45
N PRO A 180 -0.50 18.74 8.40
CA PRO A 180 -1.94 18.53 8.61
C PRO A 180 -2.76 18.62 7.32
N VAL A 181 -2.60 19.71 6.56
CA VAL A 181 -3.32 19.92 5.28
C VAL A 181 -3.11 18.74 4.32
N ASN A 182 -1.90 18.20 4.20
CA ASN A 182 -1.63 17.07 3.31
C ASN A 182 -2.28 15.76 3.81
N VAL A 183 -2.23 15.52 5.11
CA VAL A 183 -2.82 14.34 5.75
C VAL A 183 -4.34 14.36 5.59
N PHE A 184 -4.99 15.47 5.96
CA PHE A 184 -6.44 15.59 5.89
C PHE A 184 -6.97 15.71 4.46
N HIS A 185 -6.23 16.34 3.54
CA HIS A 185 -6.55 16.30 2.11
C HIS A 185 -6.54 14.88 1.56
N SER A 186 -5.59 14.03 1.99
CA SER A 186 -5.56 12.62 1.58
C SER A 186 -6.85 11.87 1.95
N TYR A 187 -7.37 12.10 3.15
CA TYR A 187 -8.62 11.46 3.59
C TYR A 187 -9.84 12.08 2.93
N LEU A 188 -9.86 13.41 2.83
CA LEU A 188 -10.99 14.15 2.27
C LEU A 188 -11.26 13.79 0.82
N ARG A 189 -10.23 13.55 -0.01
CA ARG A 189 -10.44 13.09 -1.40
C ARG A 189 -11.24 11.79 -1.45
N ARG A 190 -10.92 10.82 -0.58
CA ARG A 190 -11.63 9.53 -0.51
C ARG A 190 -13.00 9.66 0.16
N TRP A 191 -13.14 10.57 1.11
CA TRP A 191 -14.42 10.92 1.68
C TRP A 191 -15.36 11.49 0.61
N ASN A 192 -14.92 12.46 -0.18
CA ASN A 192 -15.74 13.08 -1.21
C ASN A 192 -16.09 12.12 -2.35
N ASP A 193 -15.19 11.19 -2.71
CA ASP A 193 -15.44 10.21 -3.76
C ASP A 193 -16.45 9.13 -3.36
N PHE A 194 -16.50 8.73 -2.09
CA PHE A 194 -17.22 7.51 -1.67
C PHE A 194 -18.31 7.70 -0.62
N SER A 195 -18.30 8.78 0.16
CA SER A 195 -19.24 8.93 1.29
C SER A 195 -20.66 9.35 0.90
N GLY A 196 -20.83 9.87 -0.32
CA GLY A 196 -22.07 10.56 -0.71
C GLY A 196 -22.32 11.90 0.01
N MET A 197 -21.43 12.31 0.92
CA MET A 197 -21.51 13.52 1.74
C MET A 197 -20.36 14.48 1.38
N SER A 198 -20.38 15.01 0.16
CA SER A 198 -19.30 15.87 -0.34
C SER A 198 -19.15 17.15 0.49
N VAL A 199 -17.90 17.52 0.77
CA VAL A 199 -17.54 18.74 1.50
C VAL A 199 -16.69 19.63 0.60
N ASP A 200 -16.86 20.95 0.73
CA ASP A 200 -15.98 21.93 0.09
C ASP A 200 -14.53 21.74 0.57
N GLN A 201 -13.69 21.30 -0.36
CA GLN A 201 -12.30 20.95 -0.08
C GLN A 201 -11.48 22.18 0.33
N ASP A 202 -11.65 23.31 -0.34
CA ASP A 202 -10.79 24.47 -0.12
C ASP A 202 -11.14 25.12 1.22
N ALA A 203 -12.44 25.20 1.55
CA ALA A 203 -12.90 25.71 2.84
C ALA A 203 -12.40 24.85 4.01
N PHE A 204 -12.54 23.53 3.93
CA PHE A 204 -12.08 22.64 5.00
C PHE A 204 -10.56 22.63 5.13
N LEU A 205 -9.81 22.62 4.03
CA LEU A 205 -8.35 22.60 4.10
C LEU A 205 -7.76 23.91 4.60
N ALA A 206 -8.38 25.06 4.31
CA ALA A 206 -8.03 26.33 4.93
C ALA A 206 -8.27 26.28 6.45
N TRP A 207 -9.42 25.75 6.89
CA TRP A 207 -9.69 25.54 8.30
C TRP A 207 -8.68 24.60 8.98
N VAL A 208 -8.27 23.52 8.30
CA VAL A 208 -7.21 22.62 8.80
C VAL A 208 -5.89 23.37 8.99
N ASP A 209 -5.49 24.22 8.05
CA ASP A 209 -4.25 25.00 8.13
C ASP A 209 -4.27 26.00 9.30
N ASP A 210 -5.43 26.64 9.53
CA ASP A 210 -5.61 27.64 10.59
C ASP A 210 -5.74 27.03 11.99
N HIS A 211 -6.28 25.81 12.10
CA HIS A 211 -6.76 25.29 13.38
C HIS A 211 -6.20 23.93 13.82
N VAL A 212 -5.52 23.18 12.95
CA VAL A 212 -4.94 21.88 13.29
C VAL A 212 -3.43 22.02 13.44
N PHE A 213 -2.92 21.73 14.64
CA PHE A 213 -1.48 21.77 14.91
C PHE A 213 -0.94 20.42 15.38
N ILE A 214 0.36 20.23 15.21
CA ILE A 214 1.06 19.01 15.59
C ILE A 214 1.55 19.16 17.04
N THR A 215 1.11 18.30 17.94
CA THR A 215 1.60 18.26 19.34
C THR A 215 2.80 17.34 19.49
N ARG A 216 2.83 16.24 18.74
CA ARG A 216 3.89 15.22 18.79
C ARG A 216 4.13 14.66 17.40
N CYS A 217 5.39 14.47 17.03
CA CYS A 217 5.74 13.85 15.76
C CYS A 217 7.07 13.10 15.90
N GLN A 218 7.07 11.83 15.50
CA GLN A 218 8.26 11.01 15.40
C GLN A 218 8.17 10.26 14.08
N ILE A 219 8.99 10.65 13.11
CA ILE A 219 8.97 10.06 11.77
C ILE A 219 10.38 9.70 11.30
N ASN A 220 10.44 8.65 10.49
CA ASN A 220 11.63 8.26 9.75
C ASN A 220 11.30 8.28 8.26
N THR A 221 12.16 8.90 7.45
CA THR A 221 12.01 8.87 6.00
C THR A 221 12.78 7.70 5.41
N THR A 222 12.15 6.96 4.52
CA THR A 222 12.79 5.90 3.75
C THR A 222 12.39 5.98 2.29
N LYS A 223 13.24 5.44 1.41
CA LYS A 223 12.97 5.35 -0.02
C LYS A 223 12.65 3.90 -0.36
N VAL A 224 11.43 3.65 -0.80
CA VAL A 224 10.96 2.29 -1.14
C VAL A 224 10.51 2.23 -2.59
N LEU A 225 10.44 1.02 -3.14
CA LEU A 225 9.84 0.80 -4.45
C LEU A 225 8.32 0.95 -4.35
N ALA A 226 7.70 1.47 -5.41
CA ALA A 226 6.26 1.73 -5.39
C ALA A 226 5.60 1.36 -6.72
N GLY A 227 4.66 0.41 -6.68
CA GLY A 227 3.96 -0.08 -7.86
C GLY A 227 4.90 -0.62 -8.95
N LYS A 228 4.44 -0.64 -10.21
CA LYS A 228 5.17 -1.22 -11.35
C LYS A 228 6.46 -0.47 -11.73
N LYS A 229 6.55 0.83 -11.45
CA LYS A 229 7.65 1.70 -11.89
C LYS A 229 7.98 2.75 -10.83
N GLY A 230 9.28 2.89 -10.54
CA GLY A 230 9.83 3.96 -9.73
C GLY A 230 9.95 3.65 -8.23
N ALA A 231 10.49 4.63 -7.52
CA ALA A 231 10.61 4.64 -6.08
C ALA A 231 9.84 5.82 -5.49
N VAL A 232 9.48 5.72 -4.22
CA VAL A 232 8.85 6.77 -3.43
C VAL A 232 9.70 7.01 -2.21
N THR A 233 10.10 8.26 -2.00
CA THR A 233 10.55 8.69 -0.67
C THR A 233 9.32 8.98 0.16
N GLY A 234 9.14 8.23 1.25
CA GLY A 234 8.02 8.35 2.17
C GLY A 234 8.46 8.32 3.62
N PHE A 235 7.53 8.51 4.55
CA PHE A 235 7.76 8.46 5.98
C PHE A 235 6.96 7.31 6.63
N THR A 236 7.52 6.75 7.69
CA THR A 236 6.82 5.92 8.69
C THR A 236 6.95 6.60 10.05
N GLY A 237 6.15 6.17 11.03
CA GLY A 237 6.25 6.69 12.39
C GLY A 237 4.89 7.05 12.99
N ALA A 238 4.85 8.03 13.87
CA ALA A 238 3.63 8.47 14.55
C ALA A 238 3.53 9.99 14.63
N ILE A 239 2.30 10.47 14.61
CA ILE A 239 1.95 11.89 14.75
C ILE A 239 0.73 12.05 15.66
N GLU A 240 0.65 13.15 16.37
CA GLU A 240 -0.50 13.57 17.13
C GLU A 240 -0.88 15.00 16.71
N PHE A 241 -2.15 15.16 16.30
CA PHE A 241 -2.76 16.42 15.96
C PHE A 241 -3.69 16.87 17.09
N ASN A 242 -3.79 18.18 17.27
CA ASN A 242 -4.75 18.80 18.17
C ASN A 242 -5.43 19.99 17.52
N LEU A 243 -6.63 20.32 17.98
CA LEU A 243 -7.39 21.47 17.53
C LEU A 243 -7.13 22.71 18.40
N ALA A 244 -7.00 23.86 17.74
CA ALA A 244 -7.04 25.15 18.42
C ALA A 244 -8.41 25.39 19.06
N ARG A 245 -8.49 26.24 20.10
CA ARG A 245 -9.77 26.52 20.77
C ARG A 245 -10.78 27.14 19.82
N GLU A 246 -10.31 27.94 18.88
CA GLU A 246 -11.08 28.63 17.86
C GLU A 246 -11.74 27.66 16.87
N ALA A 247 -11.24 26.43 16.75
CA ALA A 247 -11.84 25.37 15.93
C ALA A 247 -13.29 25.09 16.32
N ALA A 248 -13.64 25.30 17.60
CA ALA A 248 -15.00 25.11 18.13
C ALA A 248 -16.04 26.05 17.50
N LYS A 249 -15.62 27.12 16.80
CA LYS A 249 -16.53 28.05 16.09
C LYS A 249 -17.13 27.44 14.82
N GLN A 250 -16.55 26.36 14.30
CA GLN A 250 -17.05 25.63 13.12
C GLN A 250 -17.21 24.15 13.50
N PRO A 251 -18.27 23.81 14.27
CA PRO A 251 -18.46 22.47 14.81
C PRO A 251 -18.57 21.38 13.72
N GLU A 252 -19.07 21.72 12.53
CA GLU A 252 -19.13 20.81 11.38
C GLU A 252 -17.75 20.38 10.88
N PHE A 253 -16.77 21.28 10.83
CA PHE A 253 -15.40 20.94 10.44
C PHE A 253 -14.66 20.22 11.55
N ARG A 254 -14.94 20.55 12.82
CA ARG A 254 -14.47 19.75 13.96
C ARG A 254 -14.97 18.31 13.89
N GLN A 255 -16.25 18.12 13.57
CA GLN A 255 -16.85 16.80 13.40
C GLN A 255 -16.21 16.05 12.24
N LEU A 256 -16.03 16.71 11.09
CA LEU A 256 -15.38 16.13 9.92
C LEU A 256 -13.91 15.76 10.18
N PHE A 257 -13.15 16.63 10.85
CA PHE A 257 -11.77 16.35 11.27
C PHE A 257 -11.67 15.02 12.02
N HIS A 258 -12.56 14.84 13.00
CA HIS A 258 -12.62 13.62 13.77
C HIS A 258 -13.03 12.40 12.93
N ALA A 259 -14.06 12.54 12.08
CA ALA A 259 -14.50 11.48 11.18
C ALA A 259 -13.41 11.04 10.20
N LEU A 260 -12.66 11.99 9.62
CA LEU A 260 -11.52 11.72 8.74
C LEU A 260 -10.36 11.04 9.50
N GLY A 261 -10.14 11.40 10.77
CA GLY A 261 -9.24 10.68 11.66
C GLY A 261 -9.59 9.21 11.81
N LYS A 262 -10.87 8.91 12.03
CA LYS A 262 -11.39 7.55 12.13
C LYS A 262 -11.46 6.82 10.79
N LEU A 263 -11.53 7.53 9.67
CA LEU A 263 -11.44 6.96 8.32
C LEU A 263 -10.01 6.53 7.97
N ALA A 264 -8.98 7.17 8.56
CA ALA A 264 -7.57 6.94 8.23
C ALA A 264 -7.14 5.45 8.24
N PRO A 265 -7.54 4.60 9.22
CA PRO A 265 -7.16 3.19 9.23
C PRO A 265 -7.73 2.38 8.06
N TYR A 266 -8.91 2.76 7.54
CA TYR A 266 -9.55 2.11 6.40
C TYR A 266 -8.89 2.55 5.10
N CYS A 267 -8.80 3.86 4.88
CA CYS A 267 -8.42 4.41 3.58
C CYS A 267 -6.91 4.59 3.37
N GLY A 268 -6.13 4.51 4.44
CA GLY A 268 -4.71 4.81 4.43
C GLY A 268 -4.40 6.28 4.12
N THR A 269 -3.12 6.62 4.15
CA THR A 269 -2.64 8.00 3.98
C THR A 269 -1.76 8.14 2.74
N GLY A 270 -1.91 9.25 2.03
CA GLY A 270 -1.12 9.57 0.84
C GLY A 270 -1.55 8.76 -0.38
N HIS A 271 -0.57 8.36 -1.18
CA HIS A 271 -0.78 7.70 -2.46
C HIS A 271 -0.27 6.25 -2.47
N LYS A 272 -0.73 5.47 -3.46
CA LYS A 272 -0.34 4.05 -3.65
C LYS A 272 -0.77 3.13 -2.50
N THR A 273 -1.90 3.46 -1.86
CA THR A 273 -2.53 2.64 -0.80
C THR A 273 -3.03 1.28 -1.31
N THR A 274 -3.19 1.10 -2.62
CA THR A 274 -3.48 -0.19 -3.27
C THR A 274 -2.23 -1.06 -3.51
N PHE A 275 -1.03 -0.56 -3.20
CA PHE A 275 0.26 -1.23 -3.41
C PHE A 275 1.10 -1.37 -2.13
N GLY A 276 0.46 -1.36 -0.95
CA GLY A 276 1.15 -1.56 0.33
C GLY A 276 1.64 -0.29 1.03
N LEU A 277 1.53 0.88 0.42
CA LEU A 277 1.96 2.15 1.02
C LEU A 277 0.84 2.80 1.85
N GLY A 278 1.19 3.75 2.72
CA GLY A 278 0.20 4.56 3.43
C GLY A 278 -0.61 3.83 4.51
N GLN A 279 -0.22 2.63 4.95
CA GLN A 279 -0.97 1.87 5.95
C GLN A 279 -0.99 2.66 7.26
N THR A 280 -2.18 3.01 7.73
CA THR A 280 -2.38 3.90 8.89
C THR A 280 -3.17 3.20 9.98
N ARG A 281 -2.91 3.53 11.25
CA ARG A 281 -3.64 3.07 12.43
C ARG A 281 -3.90 4.24 13.38
N LEU A 282 -4.95 4.13 14.19
CA LEU A 282 -5.18 5.06 15.29
C LEU A 282 -4.20 4.79 16.43
N GLY A 283 -3.91 5.84 17.20
CA GLY A 283 -3.12 5.79 18.41
C GLY A 283 -1.65 6.18 18.21
N TRP A 284 -1.01 6.48 19.34
CA TRP A 284 0.42 6.78 19.42
C TRP A 284 1.23 5.50 19.70
N SER A 285 2.39 5.36 19.04
CA SER A 285 3.36 4.32 19.39
C SER A 285 4.77 4.80 19.01
N SER A 286 5.68 4.79 19.98
CA SER A 286 7.09 5.19 19.79
C SER A 286 7.99 4.07 19.29
N GLN A 287 7.44 2.89 18.98
CA GLN A 287 8.24 1.77 18.47
C GLN A 287 8.77 2.13 17.08
N THR A 288 10.02 2.52 17.04
CA THR A 288 10.83 2.65 15.83
C THR A 288 10.86 1.27 15.16
N MET A 289 10.35 1.16 13.94
CA MET A 289 10.62 -0.03 13.12
C MET A 289 12.14 -0.12 12.92
N GLN A 290 12.72 -1.29 13.16
CA GLN A 290 14.18 -1.49 13.19
C GLN A 290 14.87 -0.99 11.91
N ASP A 291 16.00 -0.28 12.09
CA ASP A 291 16.81 0.39 11.06
C ASP A 291 17.65 -0.53 10.15
N LEU A 292 17.28 -1.80 9.98
CA LEU A 292 17.94 -2.63 8.96
C LEU A 292 17.51 -2.13 7.58
N PRO A 293 18.43 -1.87 6.63
CA PRO A 293 18.04 -1.47 5.29
C PRO A 293 17.23 -2.59 4.65
N ASP A 294 15.92 -2.39 4.56
CA ASP A 294 15.01 -3.26 3.82
C ASP A 294 15.52 -3.43 2.38
N VAL A 295 15.45 -4.65 1.83
CA VAL A 295 15.88 -4.94 0.44
C VAL A 295 15.19 -4.01 -0.55
N GLN A 296 13.96 -3.57 -0.29
CA GLN A 296 13.29 -2.58 -1.13
C GLN A 296 14.06 -1.26 -1.19
N THR A 297 14.62 -0.82 -0.06
CA THR A 297 15.41 0.42 0.04
C THR A 297 16.74 0.30 -0.71
N VAL A 298 17.41 -0.85 -0.57
CA VAL A 298 18.66 -1.15 -1.30
C VAL A 298 18.41 -1.15 -2.81
N LEU A 299 17.35 -1.81 -3.27
CA LEU A 299 16.98 -1.85 -4.68
C LEU A 299 16.55 -0.46 -5.19
N ALA A 300 15.76 0.30 -4.42
CA ALA A 300 15.35 1.65 -4.80
C ALA A 300 16.55 2.59 -4.99
N LYS A 301 17.52 2.56 -4.06
CA LYS A 301 18.78 3.31 -4.18
C LYS A 301 19.59 2.89 -5.40
N ARG A 302 19.70 1.57 -5.65
CA ARG A 302 20.42 1.06 -6.82
C ARG A 302 19.79 1.52 -8.15
N ILE A 303 18.46 1.58 -8.22
CA ILE A 303 17.75 2.09 -9.41
C ILE A 303 18.04 3.58 -9.61
N GLU A 304 18.06 4.38 -8.54
CA GLU A 304 18.40 5.80 -8.61
C GLU A 304 19.84 6.01 -9.10
N ASP A 305 20.83 5.38 -8.46
CA ASP A 305 22.24 5.50 -8.84
C ASP A 305 22.45 5.16 -10.34
N LEU A 306 21.86 4.05 -10.80
CA LEU A 306 21.91 3.65 -12.21
C LEU A 306 21.20 4.64 -13.12
N THR A 307 20.07 5.21 -12.68
CA THR A 307 19.31 6.19 -13.46
C THR A 307 20.16 7.45 -13.66
N ASP A 308 20.80 7.95 -12.61
CA ASP A 308 21.64 9.14 -12.66
C ASP A 308 22.86 8.94 -13.57
N THR A 309 23.54 7.80 -13.44
CA THR A 309 24.59 7.37 -14.38
C THR A 309 24.09 7.39 -15.83
N PHE A 310 22.97 6.73 -16.09
CA PHE A 310 22.40 6.60 -17.43
C PHE A 310 21.84 7.90 -18.01
N LYS A 311 21.40 8.83 -17.17
CA LYS A 311 21.02 10.19 -17.59
C LYS A 311 22.25 11.03 -17.90
N ALA A 312 23.28 10.99 -17.05
CA ALA A 312 24.51 11.74 -17.27
C ALA A 312 25.18 11.41 -18.61
N GLN A 313 25.22 10.12 -18.97
CA GLN A 313 25.75 9.65 -20.26
C GLN A 313 24.92 10.12 -21.48
N ARG A 314 23.65 10.47 -21.28
CA ARG A 314 22.70 10.87 -22.34
C ARG A 314 22.45 12.37 -22.43
N LYS A 315 23.06 13.18 -21.56
CA LYS A 315 22.93 14.66 -21.56
C LYS A 315 23.30 15.33 -22.89
N ARG A 316 23.97 14.64 -23.82
CA ARG A 316 24.33 15.15 -25.16
C ARG A 316 23.24 15.01 -26.24
N THR A 317 22.12 14.30 -25.99
CA THR A 317 21.10 14.01 -27.03
C THR A 317 19.65 14.39 -26.68
N GLY A 318 19.34 14.75 -25.42
CA GLY A 318 18.16 15.54 -24.97
C GLY A 318 16.73 14.96 -25.13
N GLY A 319 15.94 14.96 -24.03
CA GLY A 319 14.46 14.88 -24.01
C GLY A 319 13.86 14.01 -22.88
N GLU A 320 12.60 14.24 -22.48
CA GLU A 320 11.87 13.40 -21.49
C GLU A 320 11.92 11.89 -21.82
N ARG A 321 11.84 11.58 -23.12
CA ARG A 321 11.93 10.20 -23.63
C ARG A 321 13.28 9.53 -23.34
N ALA A 322 14.38 10.29 -23.34
CA ALA A 322 15.70 9.76 -23.01
C ALA A 322 15.82 9.44 -21.51
N ASP A 323 15.22 10.28 -20.67
CA ASP A 323 15.15 10.09 -19.22
C ASP A 323 14.29 8.87 -18.85
N GLU A 324 13.15 8.67 -19.52
CA GLU A 324 12.35 7.47 -19.34
C GLU A 324 13.10 6.19 -19.73
N ILE A 325 13.84 6.23 -20.83
CA ILE A 325 14.64 5.08 -21.28
C ILE A 325 15.76 4.80 -20.27
N ALA A 326 16.40 5.83 -19.72
CA ALA A 326 17.40 5.68 -18.67
C ALA A 326 16.81 5.03 -17.42
N ALA A 327 15.64 5.49 -16.96
CA ALA A 327 14.95 4.91 -15.82
C ALA A 327 14.52 3.45 -16.09
N LYS A 328 14.06 3.12 -17.31
CA LYS A 328 13.74 1.74 -17.71
C LYS A 328 14.99 0.84 -17.69
N TRP A 329 16.11 1.31 -18.23
CA TRP A 329 17.37 0.57 -18.19
C TRP A 329 17.84 0.30 -16.76
N ALA A 330 17.82 1.34 -15.92
CA ALA A 330 18.18 1.24 -14.51
C ALA A 330 17.28 0.25 -13.77
N THR A 331 15.95 0.36 -13.92
CA THR A 331 14.97 -0.53 -13.30
C THR A 331 15.22 -1.98 -13.68
N ILE A 332 15.33 -2.28 -14.98
CA ILE A 332 15.51 -3.65 -15.46
C ILE A 332 16.86 -4.21 -15.01
N LEU A 333 17.94 -3.42 -15.11
CA LEU A 333 19.27 -3.87 -14.71
C LEU A 333 19.36 -4.13 -13.20
N ALA A 334 18.86 -3.22 -12.36
CA ALA A 334 18.88 -3.39 -10.92
C ALA A 334 18.06 -4.61 -10.48
N ARG A 335 16.86 -4.80 -11.04
CA ARG A 335 16.02 -6.00 -10.80
C ARG A 335 16.73 -7.29 -11.21
N ARG A 336 17.41 -7.28 -12.37
CA ARG A 336 18.22 -8.42 -12.83
C ARG A 336 19.44 -8.67 -11.94
N GLU A 337 20.10 -7.61 -11.45
CA GLU A 337 21.17 -7.71 -10.46
C GLU A 337 20.63 -8.32 -9.16
N MET A 338 19.38 -8.05 -8.77
CA MET A 338 18.74 -8.69 -7.61
C MET A 338 18.30 -10.15 -7.85
N GLY A 339 18.58 -10.73 -9.02
CA GLY A 339 18.33 -12.14 -9.31
C GLY A 339 17.00 -12.44 -10.01
N GLU A 340 16.23 -11.42 -10.38
CA GLU A 340 14.95 -11.63 -11.07
C GLU A 340 15.12 -12.09 -12.52
N SER A 341 14.22 -12.95 -13.00
CA SER A 341 14.22 -13.41 -14.39
C SER A 341 13.75 -12.29 -15.31
N LEU A 342 14.30 -12.25 -16.53
CA LEU A 342 13.89 -11.22 -17.50
C LEU A 342 12.45 -11.43 -17.99
N GLN A 343 11.93 -12.66 -17.91
CA GLN A 343 10.53 -12.97 -18.18
C GLN A 343 9.61 -12.28 -17.18
N VAL A 344 9.89 -12.42 -15.87
CA VAL A 344 9.09 -11.77 -14.82
C VAL A 344 9.17 -10.25 -14.94
N VAL A 345 10.36 -9.70 -15.19
CA VAL A 345 10.51 -8.25 -15.39
C VAL A 345 9.74 -7.76 -16.62
N ALA A 346 9.67 -8.55 -17.69
CA ALA A 346 8.93 -8.23 -18.90
C ALA A 346 7.41 -8.22 -18.69
N GLU A 347 6.89 -9.24 -17.99
CA GLU A 347 5.49 -9.30 -17.58
C GLU A 347 5.10 -8.09 -16.73
N ASP A 348 5.86 -7.81 -15.66
CA ASP A 348 5.53 -6.76 -14.70
C ASP A 348 5.58 -5.35 -15.28
N LEU A 349 6.50 -5.12 -16.24
CA LEU A 349 6.63 -3.83 -16.92
C LEU A 349 5.73 -3.69 -18.16
N GLU A 350 4.99 -4.75 -18.50
CA GLU A 350 4.18 -4.86 -19.73
C GLU A 350 5.02 -4.56 -20.98
N MET A 351 6.19 -5.18 -21.06
CA MET A 351 7.15 -4.98 -22.15
C MET A 351 7.47 -6.30 -22.85
N PRO A 352 7.70 -6.30 -24.17
CA PRO A 352 8.16 -7.49 -24.87
C PRO A 352 9.49 -8.01 -24.29
N TYR A 353 9.61 -9.33 -24.11
CA TYR A 353 10.80 -9.96 -23.55
C TYR A 353 12.10 -9.57 -24.27
N GLU A 354 12.08 -9.53 -25.61
CA GLU A 354 13.24 -9.14 -26.41
C GLU A 354 13.66 -7.68 -26.19
N THR A 355 12.70 -6.79 -25.93
CA THR A 355 12.98 -5.40 -25.56
C THR A 355 13.69 -5.34 -24.20
N VAL A 356 13.21 -6.09 -23.21
CA VAL A 356 13.82 -6.17 -21.88
C VAL A 356 15.25 -6.72 -21.95
N LYS A 357 15.46 -7.80 -22.71
CA LYS A 357 16.77 -8.40 -22.95
C LYS A 357 17.73 -7.42 -23.64
N THR A 358 17.24 -6.68 -24.62
CA THR A 358 17.99 -5.61 -25.30
C THR A 358 18.39 -4.51 -24.32
N TYR A 359 17.45 -4.04 -23.49
CA TYR A 359 17.70 -2.96 -22.53
C TYR A 359 18.75 -3.35 -21.48
N VAL A 360 18.73 -4.59 -20.97
CA VAL A 360 19.79 -5.10 -20.07
C VAL A 360 21.15 -5.12 -20.75
N LYS A 361 21.21 -5.60 -22.00
CA LYS A 361 22.47 -5.66 -22.76
C LYS A 361 23.05 -4.26 -22.93
N LEU A 362 22.21 -3.29 -23.30
CA LEU A 362 22.64 -1.91 -23.50
C LEU A 362 23.04 -1.24 -22.17
N ALA A 363 22.29 -1.45 -21.10
CA ALA A 363 22.60 -0.94 -19.76
C ALA A 363 23.96 -1.46 -19.24
N ARG A 364 24.24 -2.76 -19.41
CA ARG A 364 25.55 -3.34 -19.05
C ARG A 364 26.70 -2.77 -19.88
N ARG A 365 26.48 -2.51 -21.16
CA ARG A 365 27.50 -1.89 -22.03
C ARG A 365 27.78 -0.46 -21.60
N ALA A 366 26.75 0.31 -21.28
CA ALA A 366 26.86 1.67 -20.77
C ALA A 366 27.69 1.76 -19.49
N LEU A 367 27.51 0.85 -18.52
CA LEU A 367 28.33 0.79 -17.30
C LEU A 367 29.79 0.37 -17.54
N LYS A 368 30.05 -0.46 -18.56
CA LYS A 368 31.42 -0.87 -18.90
C LYS A 368 32.23 0.25 -19.54
N ASN A 369 31.57 1.21 -20.19
CA ASN A 369 32.23 2.35 -20.84
C ASN A 369 32.54 3.50 -19.87
N GLU A 370 32.18 3.37 -18.60
CA GLU A 370 32.40 4.35 -17.52
C GLU A 370 33.58 3.98 -16.61
N LYS A 371 34.01 2.72 -16.65
CA LYS A 371 35.27 2.23 -16.07
C LYS A 371 36.38 2.32 -17.09
#